data_AF-A0AAE1BUJ5-F1
#
_entry.id   AF-A0AAE1BUJ5-F1
#
_cell.length_a   1.000
_cell.length_b   1.000
_cell.length_c   1.000
_cell.angle_alpha   90.00
_cell.angle_beta   90.00
_cell.angle_gamma   90.00
#
_symmetry.space_group_name_H-M   'P 1'
#
loop_
_entity.id
_entity.type
_entity.pdbx_description
1 polymer ?
#
loop_
_entity_poly.entity_id
_entity_poly.type
_entity_poly.pdbx_seq_one_letter_code
_entity_poly.pdbx_strand_id
1 'polypeptide(L)'
;SWRHAYNKLEAHNKQLRNLLAKSHEEQEGRQPQQHTTRKTKVPRPFDFTRHSRRHVVLKFAYLGWDYQGFATQEDTSQTIEAKLFTALLKTRLIQSRQTSNYHRCGRTDKGVSAFEQVISITVRSKCQSGVGVEAPPMWCGSSPTMSSPQHTTTAFTNR
;
A
#
# COMPACT_ATOMS: atom_id res chain seq x y z
N SER A 1 1.81 -36.07 28.62
CA SER A 1 3.18 -35.74 29.05
C SER A 1 3.73 -34.61 28.18
N TRP A 2 4.22 -33.52 28.76
CA TRP A 2 4.77 -32.35 28.07
C TRP A 2 5.84 -32.69 27.03
N ARG A 3 6.63 -33.74 27.27
CA ARG A 3 7.64 -34.23 26.32
C ARG A 3 7.04 -34.66 24.98
N HIS A 4 5.87 -35.29 25.00
CA HIS A 4 5.19 -35.71 23.77
C HIS A 4 4.62 -34.52 22.99
N ALA A 5 4.05 -33.54 23.69
CA ALA A 5 3.55 -32.31 23.08
C ALA A 5 4.69 -31.49 22.45
N TYR A 6 5.82 -31.38 23.14
CA TYR A 6 7.02 -30.70 22.63
C TYR A 6 7.57 -31.39 21.38
N ASN A 7 7.74 -32.71 21.41
CA ASN A 7 8.24 -33.47 20.26
C ASN A 7 7.30 -33.36 19.05
N LYS A 8 5.98 -33.35 19.28
CA LYS A 8 4.99 -33.16 18.21
C LYS A 8 5.08 -31.76 17.58
N LEU A 9 5.30 -30.73 18.40
CA LEU A 9 5.47 -29.36 17.93
C LEU A 9 6.76 -29.19 17.12
N GLU A 10 7.88 -29.73 17.61
CA GLU A 10 9.16 -29.72 16.90
C GLU A 10 9.08 -30.46 15.56
N ALA A 11 8.43 -31.62 15.52
CA ALA A 11 8.20 -32.36 14.28
C ALA A 11 7.37 -31.53 13.28
N HIS A 12 6.32 -30.85 13.75
CA HIS A 12 5.49 -30.00 12.90
C HIS A 12 6.26 -28.78 12.36
N ASN A 13 7.04 -28.10 13.21
CA ASN A 13 7.90 -26.99 12.80
C ASN A 13 8.93 -27.42 11.75
N LYS A 14 9.53 -28.61 11.93
CA LYS A 14 10.47 -29.20 10.97
C LYS A 14 9.78 -29.49 9.63
N GLN A 15 8.56 -30.04 9.66
CA GLN A 15 7.80 -30.33 8.45
C GLN A 15 7.41 -29.05 7.70
N LEU A 16 6.99 -27.99 8.41
CA LEU A 16 6.68 -26.70 7.82
C LEU A 16 7.91 -26.07 7.14
N ARG A 17 9.08 -26.10 7.78
CA ARG A 17 10.34 -25.62 7.17
C ARG A 17 10.68 -26.36 5.89
N ASN A 18 10.51 -27.69 5.87
CA ASN A 18 10.75 -28.49 4.67
C ASN A 18 9.76 -28.18 3.54
N LEU A 19 8.48 -27.95 3.86
CA LEU A 19 7.48 -27.56 2.86
C LEU A 19 7.75 -26.18 2.26
N LEU A 20 8.23 -25.22 3.07
CA LEU A 20 8.65 -23.91 2.59
C LEU A 20 9.89 -23.99 1.69
N ALA A 21 10.86 -24.84 2.02
CA ALA A 21 12.02 -25.08 1.16
C ALA A 21 11.59 -25.70 -0.19
N LYS A 22 10.71 -26.71 -0.13
CA LYS A 22 10.20 -27.41 -1.31
C LYS A 22 9.37 -26.50 -2.22
N SER A 23 8.54 -25.62 -1.67
CA SER A 23 7.76 -24.68 -2.49
C SER A 23 8.64 -23.65 -3.20
N HIS A 24 9.78 -23.28 -2.59
CA HIS A 24 10.78 -22.42 -3.23
C HIS A 24 11.47 -23.15 -4.41
N GLU A 25 11.82 -24.42 -4.26
CA GLU A 25 12.39 -25.26 -5.32
C GLU A 25 11.38 -25.55 -6.45
N GLU A 26 10.11 -25.82 -6.12
CA GLU A 26 9.04 -26.05 -7.10
C GLU A 26 8.70 -24.77 -7.91
N GLN A 27 8.95 -23.57 -7.38
CA GLN A 27 8.82 -22.31 -8.13
C GLN A 27 10.02 -22.00 -9.04
N GLU A 28 11.23 -22.46 -8.71
CA GLU A 28 12.41 -22.33 -9.58
C GLU A 28 12.44 -23.35 -10.73
N GLY A 29 11.74 -24.49 -10.60
CA GLY A 29 11.70 -25.57 -11.60
C GLY A 29 10.72 -25.38 -12.77
N ARG A 30 9.81 -24.39 -12.74
CA ARG A 30 8.83 -24.16 -13.82
C ARG A 30 9.31 -23.05 -14.77
N GLN A 31 10.34 -23.34 -15.55
CA GLN A 31 10.81 -22.44 -16.62
C GLN A 31 9.77 -22.38 -17.76
N PRO A 32 9.30 -21.19 -18.20
CA PRO A 32 8.63 -21.05 -19.48
C PRO A 32 9.65 -21.23 -20.62
N GLN A 33 9.28 -22.02 -21.62
CA GLN A 33 10.08 -22.31 -22.81
C GLN A 33 10.52 -21.03 -23.53
N GLN A 34 11.77 -21.09 -24.00
CA GLN A 34 12.60 -19.99 -24.46
C GLN A 34 12.14 -19.45 -25.83
N HIS A 35 11.87 -18.15 -25.92
CA HIS A 35 11.78 -17.42 -27.18
C HIS A 35 12.72 -16.21 -27.12
N THR A 36 13.79 -16.26 -27.93
CA THR A 36 14.76 -15.20 -28.31
C THR A 36 15.06 -14.10 -27.28
N THR A 37 16.29 -14.09 -26.76
CA THR A 37 16.82 -13.12 -25.80
C THR A 37 16.95 -11.70 -26.37
N ARG A 38 15.90 -10.88 -26.20
CA ARG A 38 16.07 -9.42 -26.18
C ARG A 38 16.64 -9.04 -24.80
N LYS A 39 17.84 -8.45 -24.77
CA LYS A 39 18.44 -7.86 -23.56
C LYS A 39 17.44 -6.88 -22.92
N THR A 40 16.73 -7.31 -21.89
CA THR A 40 15.81 -6.47 -21.13
C THR A 40 16.63 -5.46 -20.34
N LYS A 41 16.60 -4.19 -20.78
CA LYS A 41 17.16 -3.07 -20.02
C LYS A 41 16.56 -3.11 -18.61
N VAL A 42 17.41 -3.18 -17.58
CA VAL A 42 16.95 -3.08 -16.19
C VAL A 42 16.18 -1.77 -16.03
N PRO A 43 14.88 -1.81 -15.70
CA PRO A 43 14.09 -0.59 -15.58
C PRO A 43 14.60 0.22 -14.40
N ARG A 44 14.86 1.52 -14.62
CA ARG A 44 15.29 2.44 -13.56
C ARG A 44 14.26 2.44 -12.41
N PRO A 45 14.71 2.42 -11.14
CA PRO A 45 13.81 2.49 -10.00
C PRO A 45 13.02 3.80 -10.05
N PHE A 46 11.74 3.74 -9.71
CA PHE A 46 10.90 4.93 -9.65
C PHE A 46 11.14 5.64 -8.32
N ASP A 47 11.54 6.90 -8.42
CA ASP A 47 11.85 7.73 -7.27
C ASP A 47 10.59 8.47 -6.78
N PHE A 48 10.07 8.06 -5.63
CA PHE A 48 8.89 8.66 -5.01
C PHE A 48 9.16 10.04 -4.39
N THR A 49 10.43 10.37 -4.09
CA THR A 49 10.79 11.62 -3.40
C THR A 49 10.66 12.86 -4.27
N ARG A 50 10.51 12.69 -5.59
CA ARG A 50 10.36 13.75 -6.59
C ARG A 50 8.92 14.16 -6.86
N HIS A 51 7.96 13.49 -6.25
CA HIS A 51 6.54 13.68 -6.53
C HIS A 51 5.80 14.09 -5.26
N SER A 52 4.81 14.97 -5.41
CA SER A 52 3.90 15.28 -4.32
C SER A 52 2.98 14.10 -4.03
N ARG A 53 2.49 14.07 -2.80
CA ARG A 53 1.51 13.10 -2.32
C ARG A 53 0.23 13.83 -1.97
N ARG A 54 -0.90 13.11 -1.95
CA ARG A 54 -2.17 13.65 -1.50
C ARG A 54 -2.92 12.60 -0.71
N HIS A 55 -3.46 12.99 0.44
CA HIS A 55 -4.40 12.16 1.19
C HIS A 55 -5.79 12.26 0.54
N VAL A 56 -6.34 11.11 0.13
CA VAL A 56 -7.62 11.03 -0.60
C VAL A 56 -8.50 9.93 -0.03
N VAL A 57 -9.79 10.05 -0.31
CA VAL A 57 -10.77 9.00 -0.08
C VAL A 57 -11.15 8.40 -1.44
N LEU A 58 -11.12 7.08 -1.55
CA LEU A 58 -11.52 6.35 -2.75
C LEU A 58 -12.80 5.57 -2.46
N LYS A 59 -13.87 5.87 -3.20
CA LYS A 59 -15.11 5.08 -3.23
C LYS A 59 -15.11 4.18 -4.47
N PHE A 60 -15.32 2.88 -4.28
CA PHE A 60 -15.31 1.90 -5.36
C PHE A 60 -16.26 0.73 -5.08
N ALA A 61 -16.57 0.01 -6.15
CA ALA A 61 -17.38 -1.21 -6.11
C ALA A 61 -16.53 -2.43 -6.47
N TYR A 62 -16.95 -3.60 -6.02
CA TYR A 62 -16.37 -4.88 -6.44
C TYR A 62 -17.40 -6.02 -6.35
N LEU A 63 -17.20 -7.04 -7.17
CA LEU A 63 -17.90 -8.32 -7.10
C LEU A 63 -17.08 -9.29 -6.26
N GLY A 64 -17.69 -9.82 -5.21
CA GLY A 64 -17.00 -10.62 -4.19
C GLY A 64 -16.96 -12.12 -4.44
N TRP A 65 -17.66 -12.63 -5.45
CA TRP A 65 -17.89 -14.08 -5.64
C TRP A 65 -16.61 -14.92 -5.61
N ASP A 66 -15.55 -14.45 -6.27
CA ASP A 66 -14.27 -15.16 -6.36
C ASP A 66 -13.25 -14.74 -5.28
N TYR A 67 -13.67 -13.95 -4.30
CA TYR A 67 -12.79 -13.32 -3.31
C TYR A 67 -13.12 -13.73 -1.88
N GLN A 68 -12.07 -13.86 -1.07
CA GLN A 68 -12.12 -14.21 0.34
C GLN A 68 -12.39 -12.98 1.24
N GLY A 69 -13.29 -12.12 0.77
CA GLY A 69 -13.68 -10.88 1.42
C GLY A 69 -12.76 -9.70 1.11
N PHE A 70 -13.06 -8.57 1.75
CA PHE A 70 -12.31 -7.33 1.52
C PHE A 70 -10.90 -7.37 2.12
N ALA A 71 -10.80 -7.68 3.41
CA ALA A 71 -9.57 -7.56 4.17
C ALA A 71 -8.56 -8.67 3.82
N THR A 72 -7.29 -8.29 3.72
CA THR A 72 -6.16 -9.23 3.53
C THR A 72 -6.06 -10.17 4.72
N GLN A 73 -5.78 -11.44 4.43
CA GLN A 73 -5.50 -12.49 5.41
C GLN A 73 -4.10 -13.05 5.09
N GLU A 74 -3.40 -13.60 6.07
CA GLU A 74 -2.02 -14.07 5.90
C GLU A 74 -1.92 -15.25 4.91
N ASP A 75 -2.96 -16.06 4.84
CA ASP A 75 -2.98 -17.31 4.06
C ASP A 75 -3.42 -17.13 2.60
N THR A 76 -3.86 -15.93 2.19
CA THR A 76 -4.48 -15.74 0.87
C THR A 76 -4.26 -14.37 0.24
N SER A 77 -3.90 -14.37 -1.04
CA SER A 77 -3.83 -13.16 -1.88
C SER A 77 -5.11 -12.89 -2.67
N GLN A 78 -6.14 -13.73 -2.49
CA GLN A 78 -7.43 -13.63 -3.19
C GLN A 78 -8.42 -12.79 -2.39
N THR A 79 -7.98 -11.63 -1.91
CA THR A 79 -8.81 -10.61 -1.24
C THR A 79 -8.83 -9.34 -2.07
N ILE A 80 -9.88 -8.54 -1.93
CA ILE A 80 -10.01 -7.29 -2.66
C ILE A 80 -8.89 -6.32 -2.29
N GLU A 81 -8.54 -6.23 -1.01
CA GLU A 81 -7.47 -5.38 -0.51
C GLU A 81 -6.11 -5.80 -1.08
N ALA A 82 -5.80 -7.10 -1.18
CA ALA A 82 -4.56 -7.57 -1.80
C ALA A 82 -4.46 -7.17 -3.29
N LYS A 83 -5.55 -7.32 -4.05
CA LYS A 83 -5.57 -6.89 -5.47
C LYS A 83 -5.47 -5.38 -5.60
N LEU A 84 -6.12 -4.63 -4.72
CA LEU A 84 -6.05 -3.17 -4.69
C LEU A 84 -4.61 -2.69 -4.45
N PHE A 85 -3.93 -3.23 -3.44
CA PHE A 85 -2.53 -2.89 -3.18
C PHE A 85 -1.60 -3.30 -4.33
N THR A 86 -1.86 -4.46 -4.95
CA THR A 86 -1.12 -4.89 -6.14
C THR A 86 -1.25 -3.86 -7.28
N ALA A 87 -2.46 -3.35 -7.52
CA ALA A 87 -2.71 -2.34 -8.54
C ALA A 87 -2.06 -0.98 -8.21
N LEU A 88 -2.17 -0.53 -6.95
CA LEU A 88 -1.56 0.74 -6.48
C LEU A 88 -0.03 0.72 -6.56
N LEU A 89 0.61 -0.42 -6.23
CA LEU A 89 2.05 -0.61 -6.36
C LEU A 89 2.47 -0.67 -7.83
N LYS A 90 1.74 -1.42 -8.67
CA LYS A 90 2.01 -1.55 -10.10
C LYS A 90 1.94 -0.19 -10.81
N THR A 91 0.99 0.66 -10.43
CA THR A 91 0.80 2.02 -10.99
C THR A 91 1.72 3.06 -10.35
N ARG A 92 2.53 2.69 -9.35
CA ARG A 92 3.45 3.59 -8.62
C ARG A 92 2.72 4.75 -7.94
N LEU A 93 1.50 4.51 -7.49
CA LEU A 93 0.73 5.47 -6.69
C LEU A 93 1.16 5.45 -5.23
N ILE A 94 1.63 4.32 -4.73
CA ILE A 94 2.17 4.17 -3.38
C ILE A 94 3.50 3.42 -3.43
N GLN A 95 4.34 3.62 -2.41
CA GLN A 95 5.61 2.90 -2.26
C GLN A 95 5.41 1.56 -1.54
N SER A 96 4.67 1.57 -0.43
CA SER A 96 4.30 0.37 0.32
C SER A 96 2.96 0.60 1.02
N ARG A 97 2.36 -0.48 1.52
CA ARG A 97 1.13 -0.40 2.31
C ARG A 97 1.35 0.41 3.60
N GLN A 98 2.48 0.20 4.27
CA GLN A 98 2.81 0.77 5.56
C GLN A 98 3.00 2.30 5.50
N THR A 99 3.54 2.82 4.40
CA THR A 99 3.81 4.27 4.24
C THR A 99 2.67 5.06 3.60
N SER A 100 1.57 4.37 3.25
CA SER A 100 0.44 4.94 2.51
C SER A 100 -0.67 5.53 3.36
N ASN A 101 -0.56 5.54 4.70
CA ASN A 101 -1.60 6.00 5.63
C ASN A 101 -3.00 5.45 5.27
N TYR A 102 -3.05 4.12 5.09
CA TYR A 102 -4.23 3.43 4.61
C TYR A 102 -5.21 3.09 5.74
N HIS A 103 -6.48 3.42 5.53
CA HIS A 103 -7.60 3.13 6.42
C HIS A 103 -8.79 2.58 5.63
N ARG A 104 -9.51 1.62 6.21
CA ARG A 104 -10.71 1.01 5.61
C ARG A 104 -11.93 1.28 6.47
N CYS A 105 -13.08 1.58 5.83
CA CYS A 105 -14.32 1.85 6.55
C CYS A 105 -15.04 0.59 7.05
N GLY A 106 -14.74 -0.59 6.49
CA GLY A 106 -15.40 -1.84 6.85
C GLY A 106 -14.75 -3.07 6.24
N ARG A 107 -15.02 -4.22 6.86
CA ARG A 107 -14.69 -5.56 6.34
C ARG A 107 -15.93 -6.14 5.66
N THR A 108 -15.70 -7.02 4.70
CA THR A 108 -16.74 -7.88 4.14
C THR A 108 -16.25 -9.33 4.19
N ASP A 109 -17.19 -10.25 4.30
CA ASP A 109 -16.91 -11.68 4.33
C ASP A 109 -16.69 -12.24 2.91
N LYS A 110 -16.24 -13.50 2.86
CA LYS A 110 -16.02 -14.23 1.60
C LYS A 110 -17.29 -14.23 0.75
N GLY A 111 -17.16 -13.95 -0.54
CA GLY A 111 -18.28 -13.97 -1.49
C GLY A 111 -19.12 -12.68 -1.50
N VAL A 112 -18.96 -11.79 -0.52
CA VAL A 112 -19.79 -10.57 -0.39
C VAL A 112 -19.33 -9.52 -1.38
N SER A 113 -20.28 -8.99 -2.15
CA SER A 113 -20.05 -7.85 -3.06
C SER A 113 -20.37 -6.53 -2.35
N ALA A 114 -19.72 -5.45 -2.78
CA ALA A 114 -19.99 -4.11 -2.25
C ALA A 114 -20.02 -3.08 -3.38
N PHE A 115 -20.99 -2.17 -3.33
CA PHE A 115 -21.11 -1.07 -4.30
C PHE A 115 -20.42 0.22 -3.82
N GLU A 116 -20.35 0.42 -2.51
CA GLU A 116 -19.89 1.68 -1.91
C GLU A 116 -18.78 1.45 -0.89
N GLN A 117 -17.78 0.63 -1.24
CA GLN A 117 -16.62 0.49 -0.36
C GLN A 117 -15.81 1.77 -0.38
N VAL A 118 -15.42 2.24 0.81
CA VAL A 118 -14.65 3.48 0.99
C VAL A 118 -13.34 3.18 1.71
N ILE A 119 -12.25 3.73 1.19
CA ILE A 119 -10.95 3.72 1.87
C ILE A 119 -10.35 5.12 1.93
N SER A 120 -9.55 5.39 2.95
CA SER A 120 -8.67 6.56 2.98
C SER A 120 -7.23 6.12 2.73
N ILE A 121 -6.50 6.86 1.89
CA ILE A 121 -5.13 6.52 1.53
C ILE A 121 -4.37 7.75 1.02
N THR A 122 -3.07 7.82 1.31
CA THR A 122 -2.15 8.79 0.71
C THR A 122 -1.51 8.22 -0.53
N VAL A 123 -1.69 8.89 -1.67
CA VAL A 123 -1.19 8.47 -2.98
C VAL A 123 -0.37 9.58 -3.65
N ARG A 124 0.48 9.20 -4.60
CA ARG A 124 1.20 10.13 -5.49
C ARG A 124 0.19 10.98 -6.26
N SER A 125 0.40 12.29 -6.27
CA SER A 125 -0.38 13.25 -7.03
C SER A 125 0.51 14.07 -7.96
N LYS A 126 -0.07 14.63 -9.02
CA LYS A 126 0.58 15.66 -9.84
C LYS A 126 0.29 17.07 -9.31
N CYS A 127 -0.76 17.22 -8.49
CA CYS A 127 -1.16 18.50 -7.95
C CYS A 127 -0.18 18.96 -6.86
N GLN A 128 0.27 20.21 -6.94
CA GLN A 128 1.22 20.80 -6.01
C GLN A 128 0.56 21.67 -4.94
N SER A 129 -0.74 21.94 -5.05
CA SER A 129 -1.50 22.81 -4.15
C SER A 129 -2.90 22.26 -3.85
N GLY A 130 -3.51 22.78 -2.79
CA GLY A 130 -4.85 22.39 -2.32
C GLY A 130 -4.82 21.52 -1.06
N VAL A 131 -6.00 21.32 -0.47
CA VAL A 131 -6.17 20.58 0.79
C VAL A 131 -5.63 19.15 0.66
N GLY A 132 -4.87 18.73 1.68
CA GLY A 132 -4.32 17.38 1.78
C GLY A 132 -3.13 17.07 0.86
N VAL A 133 -2.55 18.07 0.18
CA VAL A 133 -1.28 17.89 -0.56
C VAL A 133 -0.10 17.90 0.39
N GLU A 134 0.73 16.86 0.30
CA GLU A 134 2.03 16.74 0.95
C GLU A 134 3.11 17.01 -0.11
N ALA A 135 3.91 18.07 0.10
CA ALA A 135 5.03 18.38 -0.78
C ALA A 135 6.11 17.28 -0.69
N PRO A 136 6.87 17.04 -1.79
CA PRO A 136 8.01 16.13 -1.74
C PRO A 136 9.09 16.65 -0.78
N PRO A 137 9.75 15.77 0.00
CA PRO A 137 10.79 16.17 0.96
C PRO A 137 11.96 16.94 0.32
N MET A 138 12.27 16.67 -0.95
CA MET A 138 13.36 17.33 -1.68
C MET A 138 13.04 18.75 -2.18
N TRP A 139 11.81 19.26 -1.98
CA TRP A 139 11.48 20.67 -2.24
C TRP A 139 11.62 21.57 -1.01
N CYS A 140 12.50 21.22 -0.06
CA CYS A 140 12.96 22.19 0.95
C CYS A 140 14.15 22.97 0.38
N GLY A 141 13.86 23.94 -0.50
CA GLY A 141 14.90 24.67 -1.22
C GLY A 141 14.39 25.94 -1.91
N SER A 142 13.57 26.73 -1.22
CA SER A 142 13.36 28.18 -1.36
C SER A 142 12.02 28.56 -0.72
N SER A 143 12.00 28.63 0.61
CA SER A 143 10.92 29.34 1.30
C SER A 143 11.04 30.83 0.94
N PRO A 144 10.05 31.50 0.34
CA PRO A 144 9.95 32.94 0.49
C PRO A 144 9.73 33.17 1.98
N THR A 145 10.64 33.89 2.62
CA THR A 145 10.45 34.44 3.96
C THR A 145 9.09 35.13 4.00
N MET A 146 8.09 34.49 4.59
CA MET A 146 6.86 35.18 4.98
C MET A 146 7.26 36.11 6.12
N SER A 147 7.50 37.38 5.81
CA SER A 147 7.63 38.43 6.81
C SER A 147 6.35 38.47 7.64
N SER A 148 6.49 38.28 8.95
CA SER A 148 5.40 38.39 9.93
C SER A 148 4.62 39.70 9.74
N PRO A 149 3.28 39.67 9.68
CA PRO A 149 2.48 40.88 9.80
C PRO A 149 2.66 41.47 11.21
N GLN A 150 3.18 42.69 11.30
CA GLN A 150 3.15 43.45 12.54
C GLN A 150 1.69 43.79 12.84
N HIS A 151 1.20 43.33 14.00
CA HIS A 151 -0.09 43.74 14.54
C HIS A 151 -0.03 45.24 14.89
N THR A 152 -0.66 46.09 14.09
CA THR A 152 -1.04 47.44 14.52
C THR A 152 -2.42 47.37 15.16
N THR A 153 -2.45 47.47 16.50
CA THR A 153 -3.69 47.66 17.26
C THR A 153 -4.17 49.10 17.07
N THR A 154 -5.19 49.29 16.24
CA THR A 154 -5.94 50.56 16.22
C THR A 154 -7.02 50.49 17.30
N ALA A 155 -6.86 51.30 18.36
CA ALA A 155 -7.85 51.46 19.40
C ALA A 155 -9.08 52.20 18.86
N PHE A 156 -10.24 51.57 18.94
CA PHE A 156 -11.53 52.16 18.64
C PHE A 156 -12.03 52.88 19.90
N THR A 157 -12.18 54.20 19.85
CA THR A 157 -12.85 54.98 20.91
C THR A 157 -14.33 55.09 20.59
N ASN A 158 -15.17 54.66 21.54
CA ASN A 158 -16.62 54.79 21.46
C ASN A 158 -17.05 56.26 21.58
N ARG A 159 -18.04 56.65 20.78
CA ARG A 159 -18.88 57.83 20.97
C ARG A 159 -20.33 57.43 20.84
#